data_AF-A0A7M1LIE7-F1
#
_entry.id   AF-A0A7M1LIE7-F1
#
_cell.length_a   1.000
_cell.length_b   1.000
_cell.length_c   1.000
_cell.angle_alpha   90.00
_cell.angle_beta   90.00
_cell.angle_gamma   90.00
#
_symmetry.space_group_name_H-M   'P 1'
#
loop_
_entity.id
_entity.type
_entity.pdbx_description
1 polymer ?
#
loop_
_entity_poly.entity_id
_entity_poly.type
_entity_poly.pdbx_seq_one_letter_code
_entity_poly.pdbx_strand_id
1 'polypeptide(L)'
;MRYLDKDIWFKAPLIKPKITISNDYSLVGKNVQTKFSLTPTLRVISHNYFVHDLKELREFEAFFDKHKARLKDFFIPSHTKDLTALKSPKGNNYFSSKNSNKAFWIYAQTRHLMFNRRFITQILDVKLKENSEVVVLKDALEFDVDENTLIEELIHVRFNKDEIEFIKNNSVGFRVSLDFKEVFYE
;
A
#
# COMPACT_ATOMS: atom_id res chain seq x y z
N MET A 1 7.15 -13.28 4.58
CA MET A 1 7.77 -12.14 5.30
C MET A 1 6.71 -11.53 6.19
N ARG A 2 7.09 -11.01 7.36
CA ARG A 2 6.19 -10.28 8.26
C ARG A 2 6.79 -8.92 8.57
N TYR A 3 5.94 -7.94 8.86
CA TYR A 3 6.32 -6.61 9.30
C TYR A 3 5.34 -6.13 10.36
N LEU A 4 5.84 -5.61 11.49
CA LEU A 4 5.02 -5.27 12.67
C LEU A 4 4.07 -6.42 13.07
N ASP A 5 4.61 -7.65 13.10
CA ASP A 5 3.86 -8.88 13.37
C ASP A 5 2.68 -9.17 12.43
N LYS A 6 2.59 -8.50 11.29
CA LYS A 6 1.54 -8.74 10.29
C LYS A 6 2.12 -9.39 9.04
N ASP A 7 1.30 -10.22 8.39
CA ASP A 7 1.69 -10.85 7.13
C ASP A 7 1.77 -9.81 6.02
N ILE A 8 2.54 -10.13 4.97
CA ILE A 8 2.58 -9.34 3.75
C ILE A 8 2.11 -10.22 2.58
N TRP A 9 1.09 -9.76 1.89
CA TRP A 9 0.50 -10.43 0.73
C TRP A 9 1.20 -9.97 -0.56
N PHE A 10 2.10 -10.80 -1.08
CA PHE A 10 2.94 -10.47 -2.24
C PHE A 10 2.34 -10.88 -3.60
N LYS A 11 1.16 -11.49 -3.65
CA LYS A 11 0.55 -11.86 -4.94
C LYS A 11 0.27 -10.58 -5.72
N ALA A 12 0.90 -10.45 -6.89
CA ALA A 12 0.79 -9.29 -7.75
C ALA A 12 -0.50 -9.36 -8.59
N PRO A 13 -1.25 -8.26 -8.72
CA PRO A 13 -2.45 -8.22 -9.56
C PRO A 13 -2.08 -8.19 -11.05
N LEU A 14 -3.01 -8.62 -11.91
CA LEU A 14 -2.88 -8.61 -13.36
C LEU A 14 -2.81 -7.20 -13.96
N ILE A 15 -3.58 -6.28 -13.37
CA ILE A 15 -3.77 -4.92 -13.83
C ILE A 15 -3.37 -3.99 -12.70
N LYS A 16 -2.91 -2.79 -13.04
CA LYS A 16 -2.65 -1.74 -12.07
C LYS A 16 -3.86 -1.61 -11.11
N PRO A 17 -3.63 -1.62 -9.79
CA PRO A 17 -4.69 -1.50 -8.79
C PRO A 17 -5.60 -0.30 -9.07
N LYS A 18 -6.91 -0.51 -8.94
CA LYS A 18 -7.87 0.60 -8.91
C LYS A 18 -7.97 1.09 -7.47
N ILE A 19 -7.64 2.35 -7.25
CA ILE A 19 -7.73 2.99 -5.93
C ILE A 19 -8.91 3.95 -5.94
N THR A 20 -9.86 3.72 -5.04
CA THR A 20 -10.98 4.63 -4.79
C THR A 20 -10.71 5.35 -3.47
N ILE A 21 -10.75 6.68 -3.50
CA ILE A 21 -10.52 7.52 -2.33
C ILE A 21 -11.86 8.15 -1.93
N SER A 22 -12.30 7.92 -0.71
CA SER A 22 -13.45 8.60 -0.12
C SER A 22 -12.96 9.65 0.88
N ASN A 23 -13.28 10.91 0.61
CA ASN A 23 -13.03 12.03 1.52
C ASN A 23 -14.34 12.40 2.19
N ASP A 24 -14.45 12.15 3.50
CA ASP A 24 -15.58 12.62 4.28
C ASP A 24 -15.45 14.13 4.51
N TYR A 25 -16.10 14.95 3.67
CA TYR A 25 -16.36 16.35 3.98
C TYR A 25 -17.83 16.51 4.36
N SER A 26 -18.11 17.19 5.48
CA SER A 26 -19.48 17.51 5.90
C SER A 26 -19.82 18.93 5.44
N LEU A 27 -20.82 19.07 4.56
CA LEU A 27 -21.41 20.38 4.24
C LEU A 27 -22.36 20.79 5.38
N VAL A 28 -22.09 21.90 6.06
CA VAL A 28 -22.94 22.41 7.15
C VAL A 28 -23.51 23.78 6.78
N GLY A 29 -24.83 23.86 6.61
CA GLY A 29 -25.61 25.11 6.63
C GLY A 29 -25.73 25.90 5.31
N LYS A 30 -26.57 26.94 5.36
CA LYS A 30 -26.97 27.81 4.23
C LYS A 30 -25.84 28.76 3.73
N ASN A 31 -24.72 28.82 4.46
CA ASN A 31 -23.64 29.79 4.27
C ASN A 31 -22.28 29.16 3.90
N VAL A 32 -22.25 27.99 3.23
CA VAL A 32 -21.08 27.41 2.52
C VAL A 32 -19.72 27.70 3.20
N GLN A 33 -19.61 27.46 4.51
CA GLN A 33 -18.32 27.47 5.18
C GLN A 33 -17.84 26.03 5.24
N THR A 34 -16.89 25.70 4.36
CA THR A 34 -16.24 24.40 4.31
C THR A 34 -15.41 24.21 5.58
N LYS A 35 -15.94 23.50 6.57
CA LYS A 35 -15.12 23.04 7.69
C LYS A 35 -14.33 21.83 7.21
N PHE A 36 -13.09 22.07 6.77
CA PHE A 36 -12.14 20.99 6.50
C PHE A 36 -11.84 20.26 7.81
N SER A 37 -12.32 19.04 7.94
CA SER A 37 -11.84 18.10 8.96
C SER A 37 -10.71 17.30 8.34
N LEU A 38 -9.53 17.30 8.96
CA LEU A 38 -8.40 16.47 8.56
C LEU A 38 -8.66 15.01 9.00
N THR A 39 -9.64 14.35 8.38
CA THR A 39 -9.89 12.92 8.56
C THR A 39 -9.05 12.12 7.57
N PRO A 40 -8.45 10.98 7.97
CA PRO A 40 -7.82 10.06 7.03
C PRO A 40 -8.77 9.73 5.89
N THR A 41 -8.28 9.83 4.66
CA THR A 41 -9.08 9.58 3.47
C THR A 41 -9.11 8.07 3.25
N LEU A 42 -10.30 7.47 3.33
CA LEU A 42 -10.46 6.02 3.25
C LEU A 42 -10.14 5.54 1.83
N ARG A 43 -9.06 4.78 1.66
CA ARG A 43 -8.75 4.08 0.40
C ARG A 43 -9.36 2.70 0.38
N VAL A 44 -10.05 2.40 -0.72
CA VAL A 44 -10.39 1.04 -1.13
C VAL A 44 -9.56 0.71 -2.36
N ILE A 45 -8.78 -0.36 -2.26
CA ILE A 45 -7.84 -0.82 -3.27
C ILE A 45 -8.40 -2.10 -3.87
N SER A 46 -8.74 -2.06 -5.15
CA SER A 46 -9.31 -3.19 -5.87
C SER A 46 -8.25 -3.84 -6.76
N HIS A 47 -7.98 -5.12 -6.52
CA HIS A 47 -7.05 -5.94 -7.29
C HIS A 47 -7.79 -7.03 -8.05
N ASN A 48 -7.38 -7.24 -9.30
CA ASN A 48 -7.83 -8.37 -10.11
C ASN A 48 -6.67 -9.34 -10.29
N TYR A 49 -6.91 -10.61 -10.01
CA TYR A 49 -5.93 -11.67 -10.08
C TYR A 49 -6.32 -12.72 -11.11
N PHE A 50 -5.29 -13.34 -11.68
CA PHE A 50 -5.42 -14.60 -12.41
C PHE A 50 -4.73 -15.68 -11.60
N VAL A 51 -5.46 -16.74 -11.33
CA VAL A 51 -5.03 -17.89 -10.54
C VAL A 51 -4.86 -19.06 -11.50
N HIS A 52 -3.63 -19.53 -11.64
CA HIS A 52 -3.27 -20.45 -12.73
C HIS A 52 -3.74 -21.90 -12.48
N ASP A 53 -3.75 -22.34 -11.22
CA ASP A 53 -4.06 -23.70 -10.86
C ASP A 53 -4.81 -23.80 -9.52
N LEU A 54 -5.23 -25.02 -9.18
CA LEU A 54 -5.94 -25.28 -7.93
C LEU A 54 -5.06 -25.07 -6.69
N LYS A 55 -3.74 -25.22 -6.81
CA LYS A 55 -2.83 -25.04 -5.68
C LYS A 55 -2.76 -23.56 -5.30
N GLU A 56 -2.58 -22.68 -6.27
CA GLU A 56 -2.62 -21.24 -6.08
C GLU A 56 -3.98 -20.78 -5.58
N LEU A 57 -5.07 -21.37 -6.07
CA LEU A 57 -6.41 -21.11 -5.52
C LEU A 57 -6.47 -21.41 -4.02
N ARG A 58 -5.96 -22.57 -3.59
CA ARG A 58 -5.89 -22.92 -2.16
C ARG A 58 -5.02 -21.97 -1.35
N GLU A 59 -3.96 -21.39 -1.94
CA GLU A 59 -3.15 -20.37 -1.27
C GLU A 59 -3.95 -19.09 -0.98
N PHE A 60 -4.79 -18.66 -1.92
CA PHE A 60 -5.70 -17.52 -1.72
C PHE A 60 -6.75 -17.81 -0.66
N GLU A 61 -7.40 -18.97 -0.71
CA GLU A 61 -8.37 -19.39 0.31
C GLU A 61 -7.73 -19.46 1.70
N ALA A 62 -6.59 -20.15 1.83
CA ALA A 62 -5.91 -20.29 3.11
C ALA A 62 -5.49 -18.95 3.71
N PHE A 63 -5.08 -17.98 2.87
CA PHE A 63 -4.75 -16.66 3.36
C PHE A 63 -5.98 -15.86 3.77
N PHE A 64 -7.08 -15.95 3.00
CA PHE A 64 -8.36 -15.34 3.35
C PHE A 64 -8.89 -15.87 4.69
N ASP A 65 -8.86 -17.19 4.89
CA ASP A 65 -9.30 -17.86 6.12
C ASP A 65 -8.41 -17.51 7.32
N LYS A 66 -7.08 -17.48 7.13
CA LYS A 66 -6.13 -17.09 8.19
C LYS A 66 -6.43 -15.69 8.75
N HIS A 67 -6.85 -14.77 7.87
CA HIS A 67 -7.20 -13.40 8.22
C HIS A 67 -8.67 -13.24 8.62
N LYS A 68 -9.46 -14.33 8.56
CA LYS A 68 -10.88 -14.33 8.90
C LYS A 68 -11.62 -13.21 8.17
N ALA A 69 -11.40 -13.10 6.86
CA ALA A 69 -11.96 -12.08 6.01
C ALA A 69 -11.67 -10.65 6.52
N ARG A 70 -12.68 -9.90 6.95
CA ARG A 70 -12.56 -8.49 7.37
C ARG A 70 -11.95 -8.28 8.76
N LEU A 71 -11.66 -9.35 9.51
CA LEU A 71 -11.34 -9.23 10.93
C LEU A 71 -9.86 -8.96 11.22
N LYS A 72 -8.94 -9.50 10.42
CA LYS A 72 -7.51 -9.27 10.61
C LYS A 72 -6.94 -8.49 9.44
N ASP A 73 -6.00 -7.62 9.75
CA ASP A 73 -5.27 -6.83 8.80
C ASP A 73 -3.92 -7.46 8.44
N PHE A 74 -3.34 -6.93 7.37
CA PHE A 74 -2.09 -7.35 6.77
C PHE A 74 -1.58 -6.22 5.88
N PHE A 75 -0.40 -6.41 5.28
CA PHE A 75 0.15 -5.45 4.33
C PHE A 75 0.07 -5.96 2.89
N ILE A 76 -0.17 -5.05 1.96
CA ILE A 76 0.01 -5.28 0.51
C ILE A 76 1.02 -4.27 -0.02
N PRO A 77 1.96 -4.66 -0.88
CA PRO A 77 2.77 -3.69 -1.60
C PRO A 77 1.97 -3.08 -2.76
N SER A 78 2.33 -1.87 -3.18
CA SER A 78 1.74 -1.22 -4.35
C SER A 78 2.00 -1.96 -5.67
N HIS A 79 3.04 -2.80 -5.69
CA HIS A 79 3.57 -3.47 -6.89
C HIS A 79 4.10 -2.50 -7.96
N THR A 80 4.35 -1.24 -7.59
CA THR A 80 4.90 -0.21 -8.48
C THR A 80 6.09 0.48 -7.85
N LYS A 81 7.00 0.98 -8.71
CA LYS A 81 8.05 1.87 -8.24
C LYS A 81 7.46 3.24 -7.93
N ASP A 82 7.23 3.50 -6.64
CA ASP A 82 6.54 4.70 -6.18
C ASP A 82 7.49 5.87 -5.99
N LEU A 83 8.72 5.59 -5.55
CA LEU A 83 9.78 6.57 -5.36
C LEU A 83 10.99 6.24 -6.21
N THR A 84 11.65 7.30 -6.69
CA THR A 84 12.98 7.22 -7.29
C THR A 84 13.95 7.94 -6.37
N ALA A 85 14.72 7.17 -5.60
CA ALA A 85 15.69 7.72 -4.67
C ALA A 85 16.92 8.28 -5.41
N LEU A 86 17.44 9.37 -4.90
CA LEU A 86 18.81 9.80 -5.09
C LEU A 86 19.70 8.99 -4.15
N LYS A 87 20.99 8.87 -4.51
CA LYS A 87 21.95 8.04 -3.78
C LYS A 87 21.96 8.39 -2.27
N SER A 88 21.70 7.40 -1.43
CA SER A 88 21.83 7.47 0.03
C SER A 88 22.58 6.24 0.54
N PRO A 89 23.68 6.41 1.30
CA PRO A 89 24.45 5.29 1.82
C PRO A 89 23.71 4.52 2.92
N LYS A 90 24.08 3.26 3.08
CA LYS A 90 23.72 2.41 4.22
C LYS A 90 23.97 3.13 5.55
N GLY A 91 23.08 2.92 6.51
CA GLY A 91 23.16 3.47 7.86
C GLY A 91 22.45 4.83 8.04
N ASN A 92 22.11 5.51 6.95
CA ASN A 92 21.30 6.73 7.03
C ASN A 92 19.84 6.40 7.33
N ASN A 93 19.17 7.24 8.13
CA ASN A 93 17.73 7.18 8.38
C ASN A 93 16.95 8.14 7.47
N TYR A 94 17.52 8.52 6.33
CA TYR A 94 16.85 9.36 5.34
C TYR A 94 17.42 9.12 3.95
N PHE A 95 16.66 9.50 2.93
CA PHE A 95 17.15 9.61 1.56
C PHE A 95 16.43 10.76 0.85
N SER A 96 17.05 11.30 -0.19
CA SER A 96 16.37 12.24 -1.07
C SER A 96 15.72 11.49 -2.22
N SER A 97 14.53 11.87 -2.68
CA SER A 97 13.90 11.35 -3.88
C SER A 97 13.70 12.45 -4.91
N LYS A 98 13.67 12.07 -6.19
CA LYS A 98 13.20 12.95 -7.26
C LYS A 98 11.77 13.35 -6.93
N ASN A 99 11.47 14.65 -7.02
CA ASN A 99 10.16 15.19 -6.64
C ASN A 99 9.08 14.46 -7.43
N SER A 100 8.25 13.69 -6.74
CA SER A 100 7.17 12.98 -7.39
C SER A 100 5.97 13.92 -7.46
N ASN A 101 5.48 14.23 -8.66
CA ASN A 101 4.23 14.99 -8.86
C ASN A 101 2.99 14.24 -8.34
N LYS A 102 3.19 13.18 -7.56
CA LYS A 102 2.21 12.24 -7.07
C LYS A 102 1.91 12.63 -5.62
N ALA A 103 0.77 13.29 -5.43
CA ALA A 103 0.26 13.75 -4.14
C ALA A 103 -0.13 12.61 -3.15
N PHE A 104 0.56 11.47 -3.14
CA PHE A 104 0.21 10.34 -2.25
C PHE A 104 0.60 10.60 -0.79
N TRP A 105 1.45 11.58 -0.52
CA TRP A 105 2.00 11.84 0.82
C TRP A 105 1.26 12.91 1.61
N ILE A 106 0.25 13.53 0.99
CA ILE A 106 -0.39 14.71 1.55
C ILE A 106 -1.72 14.27 2.18
N TYR A 107 -1.71 14.28 3.51
CA TYR A 107 -2.84 14.16 4.44
C TYR A 107 -3.20 12.75 4.92
N ALA A 108 -2.72 12.42 6.14
CA ALA A 108 -3.28 11.43 7.06
C ALA A 108 -3.35 9.96 6.60
N GLN A 109 -2.57 9.55 5.60
CA GLN A 109 -2.49 8.15 5.15
C GLN A 109 -1.19 7.45 5.56
N THR A 110 -1.21 6.12 5.50
CA THR A 110 -0.21 5.21 6.05
C THR A 110 1.18 5.40 5.41
N ARG A 111 2.24 5.22 6.21
CA ARG A 111 3.59 5.75 5.93
C ARG A 111 4.66 4.68 5.69
N HIS A 112 4.34 3.46 5.25
CA HIS A 112 5.33 2.39 5.19
C HIS A 112 5.93 2.25 3.78
N LEU A 113 7.24 2.05 3.71
CA LEU A 113 7.98 1.80 2.49
C LEU A 113 8.65 0.44 2.55
N MET A 114 8.74 -0.20 1.39
CA MET A 114 9.48 -1.42 1.19
C MET A 114 10.53 -1.24 0.09
N PHE A 115 11.76 -1.61 0.41
CA PHE A 115 12.93 -1.47 -0.45
C PHE A 115 13.39 -2.85 -0.92
N ASN A 116 13.41 -3.06 -2.24
CA ASN A 116 13.80 -4.32 -2.89
C ASN A 116 13.13 -5.57 -2.31
N ARG A 117 11.96 -5.44 -1.66
CA ARG A 117 11.28 -6.50 -0.90
C ARG A 117 12.14 -7.17 0.17
N ARG A 118 13.08 -6.41 0.75
CA ARG A 118 14.04 -6.90 1.76
C ARG A 118 14.02 -6.07 3.03
N PHE A 119 13.94 -4.76 2.89
CA PHE A 119 13.93 -3.82 4.00
C PHE A 119 12.60 -3.08 4.02
N ILE A 120 11.98 -2.97 5.20
CA ILE A 120 10.69 -2.29 5.38
C ILE A 120 10.83 -1.33 6.54
N THR A 121 10.36 -0.11 6.36
CA THR A 121 10.41 0.91 7.40
C THR A 121 9.25 1.90 7.26
N GLN A 122 9.08 2.73 8.26
CA GLN A 122 8.06 3.79 8.29
C GLN A 122 8.70 5.14 7.96
N ILE A 123 8.01 5.96 7.18
CA ILE A 123 8.32 7.36 6.97
C ILE A 123 7.86 8.14 8.20
N LEU A 124 8.78 8.87 8.81
CA LEU A 124 8.50 9.77 9.92
C LEU A 124 8.10 11.16 9.41
N ASP A 125 8.78 11.64 8.38
CA ASP A 125 8.62 13.00 7.85
C ASP A 125 9.03 13.07 6.38
N VAL A 126 8.48 14.04 5.65
CA VAL A 126 8.86 14.35 4.27
C VAL A 126 9.05 15.85 4.15
N LYS A 127 10.25 16.28 3.77
CA LYS A 127 10.60 17.70 3.61
C LYS A 127 10.83 18.04 2.15
N LEU A 128 10.10 19.01 1.64
CA LEU A 128 10.33 19.54 0.29
C LEU A 128 11.63 20.35 0.24
N LYS A 129 12.45 20.12 -0.79
CA LYS A 129 13.69 20.85 -1.05
C LYS A 129 13.83 21.10 -2.54
N GLU A 130 13.62 22.34 -2.99
CA GLU A 130 13.70 22.79 -4.40
C GLU A 130 13.24 21.73 -5.43
N ASN A 131 14.14 20.87 -5.91
CA ASN A 131 13.88 19.87 -6.95
C ASN A 131 13.78 18.41 -6.42
N SER A 132 13.62 18.22 -5.11
CA SER A 132 13.66 16.92 -4.43
C SER A 132 12.80 16.90 -3.18
N GLU A 133 12.54 15.69 -2.68
CA GLU A 133 11.87 15.45 -1.41
C GLU A 133 12.84 14.68 -0.50
N VAL A 134 13.05 15.12 0.74
CA VAL A 134 13.83 14.39 1.74
C VAL A 134 12.88 13.56 2.57
N VAL A 135 12.97 12.25 2.42
CA VAL A 135 12.15 11.27 3.15
C VAL A 135 12.94 10.81 4.36
N VAL A 136 12.40 11.08 5.56
CA VAL A 136 12.98 10.65 6.84
C VAL A 136 12.31 9.34 7.27
N LEU A 137 13.12 8.37 7.64
CA LEU A 137 12.74 7.00 7.97
C LEU A 137 12.88 6.75 9.47
N LYS A 138 12.08 5.81 9.97
CA LYS A 138 12.14 5.33 11.35
C LYS A 138 13.41 4.53 11.61
N ASP A 139 13.79 3.71 10.65
CA ASP A 139 14.92 2.79 10.75
C ASP A 139 16.01 3.21 9.76
N ALA A 140 17.27 2.95 10.12
CA ALA A 140 18.40 3.18 9.25
C ALA A 140 18.42 2.21 8.07
N LEU A 141 18.80 2.69 6.88
CA LEU A 141 18.92 1.88 5.67
C LEU A 141 19.91 0.73 5.87
N GLU A 142 19.49 -0.49 5.54
CA GLU A 142 20.34 -1.68 5.66
C GLU A 142 21.37 -1.84 4.52
N PHE A 143 21.19 -1.09 3.44
CA PHE A 143 22.01 -1.10 2.23
C PHE A 143 21.99 0.26 1.53
N ASP A 144 22.91 0.46 0.60
CA ASP A 144 22.95 1.66 -0.23
C ASP A 144 21.69 1.72 -1.12
N VAL A 145 21.00 2.86 -1.08
CA VAL A 145 19.82 3.12 -1.89
C VAL A 145 20.18 4.08 -3.01
N ASP A 146 19.67 3.81 -4.21
CA ASP A 146 19.94 4.57 -5.41
C ASP A 146 18.73 4.62 -6.36
N GLU A 147 18.93 5.17 -7.56
CA GLU A 147 17.89 5.27 -8.57
C GLU A 147 17.41 3.90 -9.09
N ASN A 148 18.15 2.82 -8.89
CA ASN A 148 17.77 1.48 -9.33
C ASN A 148 17.00 0.70 -8.28
N THR A 149 17.04 1.17 -7.03
CA THR A 149 16.32 0.55 -5.91
C THR A 149 14.82 0.59 -6.15
N LEU A 150 14.17 -0.57 -6.03
CA LEU A 150 12.72 -0.69 -6.07
C LEU A 150 12.17 -0.23 -4.72
N ILE A 151 11.50 0.92 -4.70
CA ILE A 151 10.84 1.46 -3.51
C ILE A 151 9.34 1.44 -3.77
N GLU A 152 8.65 0.54 -3.06
CA GLU A 152 7.21 0.31 -3.12
C GLU A 152 6.56 0.89 -1.85
N GLU A 153 5.41 1.54 -1.97
CA GLU A 153 4.50 1.79 -0.84
C GLU A 153 4.04 0.44 -0.29
N LEU A 154 4.06 0.32 1.03
CA LEU A 154 3.51 -0.82 1.75
C LEU A 154 2.23 -0.38 2.47
N ILE A 155 1.09 -0.83 1.96
CA ILE A 155 -0.22 -0.34 2.37
C ILE A 155 -0.81 -1.29 3.41
N HIS A 156 -1.24 -0.73 4.53
CA HIS A 156 -1.87 -1.46 5.62
C HIS A 156 -3.36 -1.63 5.36
N VAL A 157 -3.81 -2.87 5.20
CA VAL A 157 -5.16 -3.16 4.72
C VAL A 157 -5.78 -4.37 5.42
N ARG A 158 -7.09 -4.50 5.24
CA ARG A 158 -7.82 -5.75 5.48
C ARG A 158 -8.71 -6.05 4.29
N PHE A 159 -9.20 -7.29 4.18
CA PHE A 159 -10.23 -7.59 3.18
C PHE A 159 -11.47 -6.72 3.41
N ASN A 160 -12.09 -6.27 2.31
CA ASN A 160 -13.33 -5.49 2.34
C ASN A 160 -14.57 -6.36 1.99
N LYS A 161 -14.44 -7.68 2.08
CA LYS A 161 -15.51 -8.67 1.81
C LYS A 161 -15.44 -9.79 2.83
N ASP A 162 -16.58 -10.41 3.08
CA ASP A 162 -16.73 -11.58 3.97
C ASP A 162 -16.63 -12.92 3.21
N GLU A 163 -16.67 -12.86 1.87
CA GLU A 163 -16.58 -14.00 0.98
C GLU A 163 -15.60 -13.72 -0.17
N ILE A 164 -15.02 -14.78 -0.71
CA ILE A 164 -14.13 -14.76 -1.87
C ILE A 164 -14.73 -15.67 -2.96
N GLU A 165 -14.80 -15.16 -4.19
CA GLU A 165 -15.36 -15.88 -5.33
C GLU A 165 -14.29 -16.10 -6.39
N PHE A 166 -14.12 -17.35 -6.84
CA PHE A 166 -13.25 -17.71 -7.95
C PHE A 166 -14.07 -18.07 -9.18
N ILE A 167 -13.97 -17.24 -10.22
CA ILE A 167 -14.68 -17.46 -11.48
C ILE A 167 -13.76 -18.25 -12.42
N LYS A 168 -14.17 -19.45 -12.80
CA LYS A 168 -13.41 -20.26 -13.77
C LYS A 168 -13.35 -19.53 -15.12
N ASN A 169 -12.13 -19.32 -15.62
CA ASN A 169 -11.88 -18.71 -16.92
C ASN A 169 -11.44 -19.79 -17.92
N ASN A 170 -12.42 -20.53 -18.45
CA ASN A 170 -12.23 -21.65 -19.38
C ASN A 170 -11.22 -22.69 -18.87
N SER A 171 -10.39 -23.24 -19.76
CA SER A 171 -9.39 -24.28 -19.49
C SER A 171 -8.08 -23.74 -18.87
N VAL A 172 -7.98 -22.43 -18.61
CA VAL A 172 -6.70 -21.74 -18.42
C VAL A 172 -6.47 -21.29 -16.97
N GLY A 173 -7.51 -21.23 -16.14
CA GLY A 173 -7.38 -20.88 -14.72
C GLY A 173 -8.64 -20.25 -14.13
N PHE A 174 -8.49 -19.48 -13.05
CA PHE A 174 -9.56 -18.78 -12.35
C PHE A 174 -9.26 -17.29 -12.28
N ARG A 175 -10.31 -16.47 -12.21
CA ARG A 175 -10.22 -15.03 -11.93
C ARG A 175 -10.83 -14.74 -10.58
N VAL A 176 -10.20 -13.85 -9.84
CA VAL A 176 -10.71 -13.36 -8.56
C VAL A 176 -10.47 -11.86 -8.44
N SER A 177 -11.46 -11.16 -7.91
CA SER A 177 -11.43 -9.71 -7.67
C SER A 177 -11.52 -9.44 -6.17
N LEU A 178 -10.44 -8.92 -5.60
CA LEU A 178 -10.33 -8.63 -4.17
C LEU A 178 -10.34 -7.13 -3.95
N ASP A 179 -11.15 -6.72 -2.98
CA ASP A 179 -11.18 -5.34 -2.50
C ASP A 179 -10.55 -5.30 -1.12
N PHE A 180 -9.63 -4.38 -0.92
CA PHE A 180 -8.92 -4.16 0.33
C PHE A 180 -9.27 -2.78 0.87
N LYS A 181 -9.58 -2.70 2.15
CA LYS A 181 -9.85 -1.44 2.84
C LYS A 181 -8.63 -1.07 3.68
N GLU A 182 -8.13 0.15 3.52
CA GLU A 182 -7.01 0.66 4.31
C GLU A 182 -7.38 0.77 5.80
N VAL A 183 -6.42 0.46 6.67
CA VAL A 183 -6.55 0.45 8.13
C VAL A 183 -5.57 1.46 8.74
N PHE A 184 -6.10 2.49 9.40
CA PHE A 184 -5.31 3.62 9.92
C PHE A 184 -4.95 3.53 11.41
N TYR A 185 -5.80 2.88 12.20
CA TYR A 185 -5.67 2.81 13.66
C TYR A 185 -5.85 1.35 14.08
N GLU A 186 -4.78 0.76 14.59
CA GLU A 186 -4.82 -0.39 15.49
C GLU A 186 -3.89 -0.12 16.67
#